data_AF-A0A656Z592-F1
#
_entry.id   AF-A0A656Z592-F1
#
_cell.length_a   1.000
_cell.length_b   1.000
_cell.length_c   1.000
_cell.angle_alpha   90.00
_cell.angle_beta   90.00
_cell.angle_gamma   90.00
#
_symmetry.space_group_name_H-M   'P 1'
#
loop_
_entity.id
_entity.type
_entity.pdbx_description
1 polymer ?
#
loop_
_entity_poly.entity_id
_entity_poly.type
_entity_poly.pdbx_seq_one_letter_code
_entity_poly.pdbx_strand_id
1 'polypeptide(L)' 'MTSMAFIMGVVPLVISTGAGAEMRSAMGIAVFAGMIGVTAFGIFMTPVFYVLIRKLTGERPLKHAGPKVEILDAHAEV' A
#
# COMPACT_ATOMS: atom_id res chain seq x y z
N MET A 1 10.74 -1.68 -3.81
CA MET A 1 11.04 -1.74 -5.27
C MET A 1 10.42 -0.55 -6.01
N THR A 2 9.12 -0.30 -5.85
CA THR A 2 8.40 0.83 -6.48
C THR A 2 8.85 2.21 -6.00
N SER A 3 9.09 2.36 -4.69
CA SER A 3 9.46 3.63 -4.07
C SER A 3 10.78 4.21 -4.59
N MET A 4 11.81 3.38 -4.82
CA MET A 4 13.08 3.85 -5.37
C MET A 4 12.96 4.31 -6.84
N ALA A 5 12.20 3.59 -7.66
CA ALA A 5 11.97 3.98 -9.05
C ALA A 5 11.20 5.32 -9.13
N PHE A 6 10.21 5.49 -8.26
CA PHE A 6 9.43 6.73 -8.20
C PHE A 6 10.25 7.92 -7.69
N ILE A 7 11.09 7.72 -6.66
CA ILE A 7 12.01 8.75 -6.17
C ILE A 7 12.95 9.21 -7.29
N MET A 8 13.56 8.29 -8.03
CA MET A 8 14.44 8.63 -9.16
C MET A 8 13.70 9.39 -10.28
N GLY A 9 12.42 9.10 -10.51
CA GLY A 9 11.59 9.83 -11.49
C GLY A 9 11.22 11.26 -11.06
N VAL A 10 11.23 11.56 -9.76
CA VAL A 10 10.88 12.89 -9.22
C VAL A 10 12.12 13.79 -9.06
N VAL A 11 13.33 13.23 -8.97
CA VAL A 11 14.58 14.01 -8.88
C VAL A 11 14.67 15.12 -9.95
N PRO A 12 14.38 14.88 -11.24
CA PRO A 12 14.44 15.91 -12.28
C PRO A 12 13.47 17.07 -12.03
N LEU A 13 12.29 16.81 -11.45
CA LEU A 13 11.30 17.84 -11.15
C LEU A 13 11.80 18.81 -10.08
N VAL A 14 12.49 18.28 -9.06
CA VAL A 14 13.06 19.07 -7.95
C VAL A 14 14.16 20.00 -8.44
N ILE A 15 15.03 19.52 -9.34
CA ILE A 15 16.19 20.28 -9.86
C ILE A 15 15.87 21.08 -11.13
N SER A 16 14.61 21.05 -11.60
CA SER A 16 14.27 21.69 -12.85
C SER A 16 14.19 23.22 -12.74
N THR A 17 14.83 23.91 -13.69
CA THR A 17 14.85 25.38 -13.78
C THR A 17 14.08 25.85 -15.03
N GLY A 18 13.51 27.06 -14.99
CA GLY A 18 12.77 27.67 -16.11
C GLY A 18 11.32 28.05 -15.78
N ALA A 19 10.49 28.30 -16.79
CA ALA A 19 9.10 28.71 -16.58
C ALA A 19 8.30 27.61 -15.83
N GLY A 20 7.63 27.99 -14.74
CA GLY A 20 6.90 27.03 -13.89
C GLY A 20 7.79 26.11 -13.04
N ALA A 21 9.08 26.44 -12.86
CA ALA A 21 9.99 25.69 -12.00
C ALA A 21 9.54 25.70 -10.52
N GLU A 22 9.06 26.83 -10.01
CA GLU A 22 8.48 26.95 -8.66
C GLU A 22 7.41 25.87 -8.40
N MET A 23 6.48 25.71 -9.34
CA MET A 23 5.38 24.74 -9.22
C MET A 23 5.86 23.29 -9.28
N ARG A 24 6.83 23.00 -10.15
CA ARG A 24 7.43 21.66 -10.30
C ARG A 24 8.30 21.28 -9.10
N SER A 25 9.06 22.24 -8.58
CA SER A 25 9.91 22.05 -7.41
C SER A 25 9.06 21.85 -6.15
N ALA A 26 8.03 22.68 -5.93
CA ALA A 26 7.10 22.50 -4.82
C ALA A 26 6.44 21.11 -4.82
N MET A 27 5.92 20.69 -5.97
CA MET A 27 5.33 19.35 -6.14
C MET A 27 6.38 18.25 -5.94
N GLY A 28 7.57 18.42 -6.52
CA GLY A 28 8.67 17.46 -6.41
C GLY A 28 9.15 17.26 -4.97
N ILE A 29 9.32 18.35 -4.22
CA ILE A 29 9.75 18.32 -2.81
C ILE A 29 8.69 17.64 -1.94
N ALA A 30 7.41 18.01 -2.11
CA ALA A 30 6.30 17.41 -1.35
C ALA A 30 6.24 15.89 -1.54
N VAL A 31 6.34 15.45 -2.79
CA VAL A 31 6.26 14.04 -3.17
C VAL A 31 7.52 13.28 -2.75
N PHE A 32 8.71 13.85 -2.93
CA PHE A 32 9.98 13.25 -2.52
C PHE A 32 10.04 13.00 -1.01
N ALA A 33 9.73 14.04 -0.21
CA ALA A 33 9.68 13.92 1.24
C ALA A 33 8.58 12.94 1.69
N GLY A 34 7.41 12.97 1.04
CA GLY A 34 6.31 12.06 1.30
C GLY A 34 6.69 10.59 1.08
N MET A 35 7.43 10.29 0.02
CA MET A 35 7.85 8.92 -0.29
C MET A 35 8.91 8.38 0.65
N ILE A 36 9.84 9.24 1.11
CA ILE A 36 10.79 8.87 2.16
C ILE A 36 10.02 8.58 3.45
N GLY A 37 9.10 9.48 3.82
CA GLY A 37 8.24 9.31 4.99
C GLY A 37 7.42 8.03 4.94
N VAL A 38 6.73 7.76 3.84
CA VAL A 38 5.88 6.56 3.70
C VAL A 38 6.72 5.27 3.68
N THR A 39 7.94 5.31 3.15
CA THR A 39 8.81 4.12 3.13
C THR A 39 9.36 3.82 4.52
N ALA A 40 9.74 4.85 5.29
CA ALA A 40 10.25 4.69 6.64
C ALA A 40 9.13 4.36 7.65
N PHE A 41 8.06 5.16 7.66
CA PHE A 41 6.97 5.01 8.61
C PHE A 41 5.90 4.02 8.16
N GLY A 42 5.59 3.94 6.87
CA GLY A 42 4.49 3.10 6.37
C GLY A 42 4.68 1.61 6.63
N ILE A 43 5.93 1.11 6.67
CA ILE A 43 6.22 -0.29 7.02
C ILE A 43 5.76 -0.59 8.46
N PHE A 44 5.90 0.36 9.38
CA PHE A 44 5.45 0.20 10.76
C PHE A 44 3.98 0.58 10.94
N MET A 45 3.55 1.63 10.26
CA MET A 45 2.22 2.20 10.44
C MET A 45 1.13 1.31 9.83
N THR A 46 1.39 0.64 8.70
CA THR A 46 0.44 -0.27 8.04
C THR A 46 0.00 -1.43 8.93
N PRO A 47 0.91 -2.24 9.53
CA PRO A 47 0.48 -3.32 10.43
C PRO A 47 -0.15 -2.80 11.71
N VAL A 48 0.30 -1.67 12.25
CA VAL A 48 -0.30 -1.04 13.44
C VAL A 48 -1.74 -0.62 13.15
N PHE A 49 -1.99 0.07 12.04
CA PHE A 49 -3.35 0.44 11.63
C PHE A 49 -4.21 -0.78 11.34
N TYR A 50 -3.67 -1.81 10.69
CA TYR A 50 -4.39 -3.06 10.45
C TYR A 50 -4.87 -3.68 11.76
N VAL A 51 -3.99 -3.84 12.75
CA VAL A 51 -4.36 -4.41 14.06
C VAL A 51 -5.31 -3.50 14.81
N LEU A 52 -5.12 -2.17 14.76
CA LEU A 52 -6.00 -1.21 15.43
C LEU A 52 -7.43 -1.27 14.88
N ILE A 53 -7.59 -1.24 13.56
CA ILE A 53 -8.90 -1.36 12.90
C ILE A 53 -9.50 -2.74 13.17
N ARG A 54 -8.70 -3.81 13.13
CA ARG A 54 -9.17 -5.16 13.44
C ARG A 54 -9.67 -5.29 14.88
N LYS A 55 -8.98 -4.68 15.85
CA LYS A 55 -9.43 -4.63 17.25
C LYS A 55 -10.71 -3.80 17.41
N LEU A 56 -10.83 -2.67 16.69
CA LEU A 56 -12.00 -1.79 16.78
C LEU A 56 -13.25 -2.39 16.09
N THR A 57 -13.07 -3.10 14.98
CA THR A 57 -14.17 -3.68 14.18
C THR A 57 -14.71 -4.98 14.80
N GLY A 58 -14.04 -5.48 15.84
CA GLY A 58 -14.29 -6.80 16.41
C GLY A 58 -13.70 -7.88 15.51
N GLU A 59 -13.07 -8.89 16.12
CA GLU A 59 -12.46 -10.02 15.43
C GLU A 59 -13.53 -10.95 14.84
N ARG A 60 -14.35 -10.44 13.92
CA ARG A 60 -15.32 -11.25 13.19
C ARG A 60 -14.52 -12.29 12.42
N PRO A 61 -14.65 -13.58 12.75
CA PRO A 61 -13.98 -14.63 12.00
C PRO A 61 -14.39 -14.47 10.55
N LEU A 62 -13.41 -14.41 9.65
CA LEU A 62 -13.69 -14.45 8.22
C LEU A 62 -14.51 -15.72 8.00
N LYS A 63 -15.80 -15.58 7.66
CA LYS A 63 -16.67 -16.71 7.33
C LYS A 63 -15.99 -17.42 6.17
N HIS A 64 -15.38 -18.56 6.47
CA HIS A 64 -14.83 -19.43 5.45
C HIS A 64 -16.03 -19.94 4.66
N ALA A 65 -16.32 -19.28 3.53
CA ALA A 65 -17.16 -19.84 2.49
C ALA A 65 -16.33 -20.93 1.78
N GLY A 66 -16.00 -22.00 2.52
CA GLY A 66 -15.47 -23.20 1.91
C GLY A 66 -16.56 -23.79 1.02
N PRO A 67 -16.28 -24.11 -0.25
CA PRO A 67 -17.15 -24.98 -1.03
C PRO A 67 -17.32 -26.24 -0.19
N LYS A 68 -18.55 -26.55 0.17
CA LYS A 68 -18.84 -27.76 0.91
C LYS A 68 -18.17 -28.92 0.18
N VAL A 69 -17.42 -29.70 0.94
CA VAL A 69 -16.98 -31.06 0.64
C VAL A 69 -18.25 -31.92 0.53
N GLU A 70 -19.14 -31.58 -0.39
CA GLU A 70 -20.42 -32.25 -0.69
C GLU A 70 -20.30 -32.92 -2.07
N ILE A 71 -19.25 -32.59 -2.85
CA ILE A 71 -18.93 -33.22 -4.14
C ILE A 71 -17.92 -34.37 -3.96
N LEU A 72 -17.15 -34.40 -2.85
CA LEU A 72 -16.19 -35.49 -2.59
C LEU A 72 -16.88 -36.79 -2.12
N ASP A 73 -18.00 -36.69 -1.40
CA ASP A 73 -18.80 -37.86 -1.00
C ASP A 73 -19.64 -38.40 -2.18
N ALA A 74 -20.04 -37.54 -3.13
CA ALA A 74 -20.84 -37.96 -4.29
C ALA A 74 -20.06 -38.75 -5.36
N HIS A 75 -18.72 -38.74 -5.33
CA HIS A 75 -17.86 -39.48 -6.26
C HIS A 75 -17.14 -40.68 -5.63
N ALA A 76 -17.29 -40.90 -4.32
CA ALA A 76 -16.72 -42.07 -3.64
C ALA A 76 -17.69 -43.28 -3.59
N GLU A 77 -18.95 -43.09 -4.00
CA GLU A 77 -20.01 -44.13 -4.01
C GLU A 77 -20.37 -44.67 -5.42
N VAL A 78 -19.53 -44.46 -6.45
CA VAL A 78 -19.76 -45.00 -7.82
C VAL A 78 -18.65 -45.94 -8.27
#